data_AF-A0A9Q3ZMT6-F1
#
_entry.id   AF-A0A9Q3ZMT6-F1
#
_cell.length_a   1.000
_cell.length_b   1.000
_cell.length_c   1.000
_cell.angle_alpha   90.00
_cell.angle_beta   90.00
_cell.angle_gamma   90.00
#
_symmetry.space_group_name_H-M   'P 1'
#
loop_
_entity.id
_entity.type
_entity.pdbx_description
1 polymer ?
#
loop_
_entity_poly.entity_id
_entity_poly.type
_entity_poly.pdbx_seq_one_letter_code
_entity_poly.pdbx_strand_id
1 'polypeptide(L)'
;MCFSATASFVAGAALIAGGTVAIHKSAELGPRVLGFAVFPLFFGVQQLSEGLLWLTMSGPDPAPSGSAALVFLFFAYWFWPFWVPLSSALVEPDPFRRRVFWGLAAFGFCLGATLFLPVLVRPETLEIYLVNHSIQYENPSMFPGETAKIVARLVYAVVICVPLMGSSHPQIRIFGGLILASVVVGFVFAAYAFTSIWCFLAAIISGYIVYMVNAIGREDALVDPSRGNLS
;
A
#
# COMPACT_ATOMS: atom_id res chain seq x y z
N MET A 1 4.95 -9.32 16.68
CA MET A 1 3.50 -9.49 16.42
C MET A 1 3.33 -10.88 15.84
N CYS A 2 2.41 -11.70 16.33
CA CYS A 2 2.16 -13.02 15.74
C CYS A 2 1.14 -12.85 14.61
N PHE A 3 1.60 -12.88 13.36
CA PHE A 3 0.68 -12.88 12.23
C PHE A 3 0.03 -14.24 12.07
N SER A 4 -1.21 -14.25 11.60
CA SER A 4 -1.99 -15.47 11.41
C SER A 4 -3.01 -15.26 10.29
N ALA A 5 -3.51 -16.37 9.74
CA ALA A 5 -4.60 -16.37 8.79
C ALA A 5 -5.79 -15.54 9.30
N THR A 6 -6.17 -15.73 10.57
CA THR A 6 -7.29 -15.01 11.21
C THR A 6 -7.05 -13.51 11.21
N ALA A 7 -5.85 -13.05 11.58
CA ALA A 7 -5.53 -11.62 11.59
C ALA A 7 -5.65 -11.01 10.18
N SER A 8 -5.10 -11.69 9.17
CA SER A 8 -5.18 -11.26 7.76
C SER A 8 -6.62 -11.23 7.24
N PHE A 9 -7.45 -12.25 7.54
CA PHE A 9 -8.85 -12.26 7.11
C PHE A 9 -9.72 -11.22 7.81
N VAL A 10 -9.54 -11.01 9.12
CA VAL A 10 -10.28 -9.99 9.87
C VAL A 10 -9.92 -8.59 9.37
N ALA A 11 -8.62 -8.30 9.20
CA ALA A 11 -8.17 -7.05 8.62
C ALA A 11 -8.71 -6.87 7.20
N GLY A 12 -8.60 -7.91 6.36
CA GLY A 12 -9.08 -7.91 4.98
C GLY A 12 -10.56 -7.56 4.86
N ALA A 13 -11.42 -8.23 5.64
CA ALA A 13 -12.85 -7.99 5.65
C ALA A 13 -13.21 -6.57 6.12
N ALA A 14 -12.60 -6.11 7.23
CA ALA A 14 -12.84 -4.77 7.75
C ALA A 14 -12.43 -3.67 6.75
N LEU A 15 -11.31 -3.87 6.05
CA LEU A 15 -10.78 -2.94 5.06
C LEU A 15 -11.59 -2.92 3.76
N ILE A 16 -12.11 -4.07 3.31
CA ILE A 16 -13.04 -4.12 2.17
C ILE A 16 -14.33 -3.37 2.50
N ALA A 17 -14.87 -3.56 3.71
CA ALA A 17 -16.07 -2.84 4.15
C ALA A 17 -15.81 -1.34 4.23
N GLY A 18 -14.73 -0.91 4.90
CA GLY A 18 -14.36 0.50 5.00
C GLY A 18 -14.03 1.14 3.65
N GLY A 19 -13.36 0.41 2.77
CA GLY A 19 -13.03 0.83 1.41
C GLY A 19 -14.27 1.04 0.55
N THR A 20 -15.24 0.13 0.61
CA THR A 20 -16.54 0.28 -0.07
C THR A 20 -17.25 1.56 0.38
N VAL A 21 -17.28 1.83 1.69
CA VAL A 21 -17.85 3.07 2.24
C VAL A 21 -17.09 4.31 1.74
N ALA A 22 -15.76 4.29 1.75
CA ALA A 22 -14.95 5.40 1.27
C ALA A 22 -15.17 5.67 -0.22
N ILE A 23 -15.25 4.63 -1.05
CA ILE A 23 -15.50 4.72 -2.49
C ILE A 23 -16.88 5.31 -2.74
N HIS A 24 -17.93 4.81 -2.08
CA HIS A 24 -19.28 5.34 -2.24
C HIS A 24 -19.35 6.84 -1.93
N LYS A 25 -18.71 7.26 -0.83
CA LYS A 25 -18.64 8.68 -0.47
C LYS A 25 -17.81 9.52 -1.44
N SER A 26 -16.78 8.93 -2.04
CA SER A 26 -15.95 9.65 -3.02
C SER A 26 -16.70 9.99 -4.31
N ALA A 27 -17.82 9.31 -4.61
CA ALA A 27 -18.65 9.61 -5.77
C ALA A 27 -19.20 11.04 -5.74
N GLU A 28 -19.49 11.57 -4.55
CA GLU A 28 -19.99 12.94 -4.34
C GLU A 28 -18.88 14.00 -4.44
N LEU A 29 -17.63 13.62 -4.13
CA LEU A 29 -16.47 14.53 -4.05
C LEU A 29 -15.67 14.61 -5.37
N GLY A 30 -16.00 13.75 -6.33
CA GLY A 30 -15.40 13.71 -7.65
C GLY A 30 -14.21 12.74 -7.79
N PRO A 31 -13.78 12.48 -9.04
CA PRO A 31 -12.89 11.37 -9.38
C PRO A 31 -11.46 11.51 -8.83
N ARG A 32 -11.06 12.70 -8.37
CA ARG A 32 -9.72 12.94 -7.84
C ARG A 32 -9.51 12.27 -6.48
N VAL A 33 -10.55 12.25 -5.64
CA VAL A 33 -10.49 11.66 -4.29
C VAL A 33 -10.60 10.13 -4.34
N LEU A 34 -11.17 9.59 -5.42
CA LEU A 34 -11.28 8.14 -5.66
C LEU A 34 -9.92 7.44 -5.59
N GLY A 35 -8.84 8.10 -6.05
CA GLY A 35 -7.47 7.56 -5.99
C GLY A 35 -7.10 7.11 -4.58
N PHE A 36 -7.36 7.92 -3.57
CA PHE A 36 -7.17 7.55 -2.16
C PHE A 36 -8.26 6.61 -1.65
N ALA A 37 -9.52 6.85 -2.00
CA ALA A 37 -10.65 6.09 -1.45
C ALA A 37 -10.58 4.57 -1.69
N VAL A 38 -9.89 4.13 -2.76
CA VAL A 38 -9.71 2.69 -3.07
C VAL A 38 -8.63 2.00 -2.22
N PHE A 39 -7.79 2.74 -1.50
CA PHE A 39 -6.68 2.15 -0.74
C PHE A 39 -7.13 1.08 0.27
N PRO A 40 -8.14 1.30 1.12
CA PRO A 40 -8.55 0.28 2.08
C PRO A 40 -9.08 -0.97 1.37
N LEU A 41 -9.84 -0.80 0.28
CA LEU A 41 -10.33 -1.94 -0.50
C LEU A 41 -9.17 -2.80 -1.02
N PHE A 42 -8.15 -2.18 -1.61
CA PHE A 42 -7.00 -2.87 -2.18
C PHE A 42 -6.06 -3.47 -1.14
N PHE A 43 -5.81 -2.77 -0.02
CA PHE A 43 -5.15 -3.39 1.13
C PHE A 43 -5.96 -4.56 1.69
N GLY A 44 -7.29 -4.48 1.66
CA GLY A 44 -8.17 -5.57 2.05
C GLY A 44 -7.98 -6.81 1.18
N VAL A 45 -7.97 -6.66 -0.15
CA VAL A 45 -7.66 -7.75 -1.09
C VAL A 45 -6.26 -8.32 -0.83
N GLN A 46 -5.26 -7.46 -0.65
CA GLN A 46 -3.89 -7.87 -0.33
C GLN A 46 -3.84 -8.68 0.99
N GLN A 47 -4.60 -8.28 2.01
CA GLN A 47 -4.66 -9.01 3.28
C GLN A 47 -5.40 -10.36 3.15
N LEU A 48 -6.47 -10.44 2.35
CA LEU A 48 -7.12 -11.71 2.06
C LEU A 48 -6.15 -12.69 1.35
N SER A 49 -5.34 -12.21 0.41
CA SER A 49 -4.37 -13.07 -0.28
C SER A 49 -3.26 -13.56 0.66
N GLU A 50 -2.80 -12.73 1.60
CA GLU A 50 -1.88 -13.17 2.65
C GLU A 50 -2.52 -14.19 3.61
N GLY A 51 -3.80 -14.02 3.94
CA GLY A 51 -4.57 -14.99 4.71
C GLY A 51 -4.66 -16.36 4.04
N LEU A 52 -4.85 -16.38 2.70
CA LEU A 52 -4.81 -17.62 1.92
C LEU A 52 -3.43 -18.28 1.94
N LEU A 53 -2.35 -17.50 1.88
CA LEU A 53 -0.99 -18.06 2.02
C LEU A 53 -0.79 -18.75 3.36
N TRP A 54 -1.23 -18.12 4.45
CA TRP A 54 -1.17 -18.72 5.78
C TRP A 54 -1.84 -20.10 5.84
N LEU A 55 -3.00 -20.26 5.20
CA LEU A 55 -3.69 -21.56 5.15
C LEU A 55 -2.86 -22.63 4.43
N THR A 56 -2.19 -22.26 3.35
CA THR A 56 -1.36 -23.19 2.56
C THR A 56 -0.01 -23.51 3.20
N MET A 57 0.47 -22.64 4.09
CA MET A 57 1.76 -22.81 4.79
C MET A 57 1.62 -23.47 6.17
N SER A 58 0.39 -23.60 6.71
CA SER A 58 0.13 -24.17 8.04
C SER A 58 -0.38 -25.61 7.99
N GLY A 59 -0.47 -26.22 6.80
CA GLY A 59 -0.98 -27.58 6.59
C GLY A 59 0.07 -28.69 6.78
N PRO A 60 -0.33 -29.97 6.70
CA PRO A 60 0.56 -31.13 6.83
C PRO A 60 1.66 -31.17 5.76
N ASP A 61 1.32 -30.76 4.54
CA ASP A 61 2.23 -30.60 3.40
C ASP A 61 2.27 -29.11 3.00
N PRO A 62 3.09 -28.28 3.66
CA PRO A 62 3.11 -26.85 3.41
C PRO A 62 3.63 -26.55 2.01
N ALA A 63 2.76 -25.98 1.17
CA ALA A 63 3.07 -25.59 -0.19
C ALA A 63 2.47 -24.21 -0.46
N PRO A 64 3.29 -23.13 -0.51
CA PRO A 64 2.77 -21.77 -0.69
C PRO A 64 1.90 -21.66 -1.95
N SER A 65 0.70 -21.09 -1.81
CA SER A 65 -0.14 -20.79 -2.98
C SER A 65 0.52 -19.73 -3.86
N GLY A 66 1.10 -20.15 -4.99
CA GLY A 66 1.75 -19.24 -5.93
C GLY A 66 0.83 -18.11 -6.41
N SER A 67 -0.46 -18.37 -6.63
CA SER A 67 -1.42 -17.33 -7.03
C SER A 67 -1.70 -16.32 -5.93
N ALA A 68 -1.86 -16.76 -4.67
CA ALA A 68 -2.06 -15.84 -3.54
C ALA A 68 -0.82 -14.98 -3.28
N ALA A 69 0.39 -15.55 -3.41
CA ALA A 69 1.64 -14.81 -3.36
C ALA A 69 1.77 -13.78 -4.47
N LEU A 70 1.41 -14.14 -5.71
CA LEU A 70 1.45 -13.22 -6.83
C LEU A 70 0.48 -12.05 -6.65
N VAL A 71 -0.73 -12.28 -6.13
CA VAL A 71 -1.67 -11.19 -5.80
C VAL A 71 -1.10 -10.29 -4.70
N PHE A 72 -0.56 -10.87 -3.63
CA PHE A 72 0.03 -10.09 -2.54
C PHE A 72 1.20 -9.22 -3.05
N LEU A 73 2.11 -9.83 -3.81
CA LEU A 73 3.30 -9.17 -4.34
C LEU A 73 2.99 -8.21 -5.48
N PHE A 74 1.91 -8.39 -6.22
CA PHE A 74 1.44 -7.38 -7.18
C PHE A 74 1.18 -6.06 -6.45
N PHE A 75 0.48 -6.11 -5.33
CA PHE A 75 0.23 -4.90 -4.55
C PHE A 75 1.51 -4.35 -3.93
N ALA A 76 2.26 -5.22 -3.25
CA ALA A 76 3.48 -4.82 -2.54
C ALA A 76 4.57 -4.27 -3.47
N TYR A 77 4.82 -4.91 -4.62
CA TYR A 77 5.92 -4.55 -5.51
C TYR A 77 5.51 -3.53 -6.56
N TRP A 78 4.33 -3.67 -7.18
CA TRP A 78 3.96 -2.84 -8.34
C TRP A 78 2.96 -1.74 -8.03
N PHE A 79 1.85 -2.09 -7.38
CA PHE A 79 0.70 -1.21 -7.27
C PHE A 79 0.98 0.03 -6.44
N TRP A 80 1.43 -0.12 -5.19
CA TRP A 80 1.61 1.02 -4.28
C TRP A 80 2.65 2.06 -4.73
N PRO A 81 3.86 1.69 -5.24
CA PRO A 81 4.83 2.71 -5.66
C PRO A 81 4.32 3.55 -6.83
N PHE A 82 3.42 3.01 -7.66
CA PHE A 82 2.73 3.77 -8.70
C PHE A 82 1.52 4.57 -8.17
N TRP A 83 0.64 3.89 -7.44
CA TRP A 83 -0.70 4.38 -7.14
C TRP A 83 -0.70 5.49 -6.07
N VAL A 84 0.23 5.44 -5.11
CA VAL A 84 0.34 6.45 -4.05
C VAL A 84 0.74 7.83 -4.60
N PRO A 85 1.85 7.98 -5.34
CA PRO A 85 2.19 9.26 -5.97
C PRO A 85 1.13 9.71 -6.98
N LEU A 86 0.52 8.78 -7.73
CA LEU A 86 -0.58 9.11 -8.65
C LEU A 86 -1.75 9.75 -7.90
N SER A 87 -2.21 9.12 -6.82
CA SER A 87 -3.34 9.61 -6.02
C SER A 87 -3.03 10.99 -5.43
N SER A 88 -1.81 11.20 -4.97
CA SER A 88 -1.34 12.50 -4.48
C SER A 88 -1.33 13.55 -5.59
N ALA A 89 -0.88 13.20 -6.80
CA ALA A 89 -0.87 14.10 -7.95
C ALA A 89 -2.28 14.51 -8.41
N LEU A 90 -3.27 13.61 -8.29
CA LEU A 90 -4.65 13.88 -8.72
C LEU A 90 -5.35 14.94 -7.86
N VAL A 91 -5.01 15.04 -6.58
CA VAL A 91 -5.62 15.97 -5.63
C VAL A 91 -4.78 17.23 -5.38
N GLU A 92 -3.52 17.24 -5.80
CA GLU A 92 -2.60 18.34 -5.52
C GLU A 92 -2.93 19.61 -6.34
N PRO A 93 -3.21 20.76 -5.69
CA PRO A 93 -3.51 22.00 -6.39
C PRO A 93 -2.27 22.69 -6.94
N ASP A 94 -1.11 22.60 -6.27
CA ASP A 94 0.10 23.30 -6.69
C ASP A 94 0.69 22.67 -7.97
N PRO A 95 0.85 23.43 -9.08
CA PRO A 95 1.30 22.87 -10.36
C PRO A 95 2.73 22.31 -10.36
N PHE A 96 3.60 22.78 -9.48
CA PHE A 96 4.98 22.29 -9.39
C PHE A 96 5.02 20.96 -8.63
N ARG A 97 4.44 20.90 -7.42
CA ARG A 97 4.32 19.68 -6.62
C ARG A 97 3.57 18.59 -7.38
N ARG A 98 2.48 18.94 -8.05
CA ARG A 98 1.73 18.01 -8.89
C ARG A 98 2.61 17.38 -9.98
N ARG A 99 3.44 18.17 -10.66
CA ARG A 99 4.39 17.65 -11.67
C ARG A 99 5.42 16.71 -11.07
N VAL A 100 5.95 17.04 -9.90
CA VAL A 100 6.86 16.15 -9.15
C VAL A 100 6.18 14.83 -8.82
N PHE A 101 4.93 14.86 -8.33
CA PHE A 101 4.19 13.65 -7.97
C PHE A 101 3.85 12.78 -9.19
N TRP A 102 3.52 13.38 -10.33
CA TRP A 102 3.40 12.65 -11.60
C TRP A 102 4.72 11.99 -12.03
N GLY A 103 5.84 12.69 -11.89
CA GLY A 103 7.17 12.12 -12.15
C GLY A 103 7.47 10.93 -11.23
N LEU A 104 7.13 11.04 -9.94
CA LEU A 104 7.25 9.95 -8.98
C LEU A 104 6.31 8.79 -9.30
N ALA A 105 5.11 9.04 -9.83
CA ALA A 105 4.19 8.00 -10.26
C ALA A 105 4.75 7.22 -11.46
N ALA A 106 5.27 7.92 -12.48
CA ALA A 106 5.92 7.29 -13.61
C ALA A 106 7.16 6.48 -13.18
N PHE A 107 7.99 7.05 -12.29
CA PHE A 107 9.12 6.33 -11.71
C PHE A 107 8.68 5.10 -10.92
N GLY A 108 7.66 5.24 -10.08
CA GLY A 108 7.10 4.18 -9.26
C GLY A 108 6.46 3.05 -10.08
N PHE A 109 5.86 3.37 -11.23
CA PHE A 109 5.40 2.37 -12.21
C PHE A 109 6.57 1.56 -12.76
N CYS A 110 7.63 2.23 -13.21
CA CYS A 110 8.81 1.56 -13.75
C CYS A 110 9.52 0.73 -12.67
N LEU A 111 9.74 1.30 -11.48
CA LEU A 111 10.28 0.59 -10.32
C LEU A 111 9.42 -0.60 -9.96
N GLY A 112 8.11 -0.43 -9.90
CA GLY A 112 7.20 -1.52 -9.60
C GLY A 112 7.27 -2.64 -10.63
N ALA A 113 7.41 -2.29 -11.91
CA ALA A 113 7.52 -3.28 -12.99
C ALA A 113 8.84 -4.06 -12.90
N THR A 114 9.96 -3.40 -12.57
CA THR A 114 11.24 -4.07 -12.38
C THR A 114 11.22 -5.02 -11.19
N LEU A 115 10.44 -4.72 -10.15
CA LEU A 115 10.26 -5.58 -8.97
C LEU A 115 9.29 -6.74 -9.22
N PHE A 116 8.17 -6.51 -9.91
CA PHE A 116 7.10 -7.50 -10.02
C PHE A 116 7.27 -8.45 -11.22
N LEU A 117 7.71 -7.96 -12.38
CA LEU A 117 7.80 -8.78 -13.60
C LEU A 117 8.69 -10.03 -13.45
N PRO A 118 9.87 -9.97 -12.79
CA PRO A 118 10.69 -11.17 -12.61
C PRO A 118 9.99 -12.24 -11.77
N VAL A 119 9.21 -11.84 -10.76
CA VAL A 119 8.42 -12.75 -9.92
C VAL A 119 7.26 -13.36 -10.71
N LEU A 120 6.64 -12.57 -11.60
CA LEU A 120 5.53 -13.04 -12.43
C LEU A 120 5.98 -14.05 -13.50
N VAL A 121 7.13 -13.81 -14.14
CA VAL A 121 7.63 -14.64 -15.25
C VAL A 121 8.42 -15.85 -14.75
N ARG A 122 9.10 -15.73 -13.61
CA ARG A 122 9.92 -16.78 -13.00
C ARG A 122 9.55 -16.99 -11.53
N PRO A 123 8.31 -17.44 -11.24
CA PRO A 123 7.84 -17.62 -9.87
C PRO A 123 8.67 -18.65 -9.08
N GLU A 124 9.39 -19.55 -9.74
CA GLU A 124 10.31 -20.50 -9.13
C GLU A 124 11.51 -19.84 -8.42
N THR A 125 11.81 -18.57 -8.75
CA THR A 125 12.86 -17.79 -8.07
C THR A 125 12.40 -17.12 -6.78
N LEU A 126 11.09 -17.18 -6.49
CA LEU A 126 10.49 -16.63 -5.30
C LEU A 126 10.51 -17.68 -4.20
N GLU A 127 11.27 -17.41 -3.15
CA GLU A 127 11.29 -18.22 -1.95
C GLU A 127 10.31 -17.63 -0.93
N ILE A 128 9.41 -18.47 -0.43
CA ILE A 128 8.38 -18.09 0.56
C ILE A 128 8.49 -19.02 1.75
N TYR A 129 8.77 -18.48 2.92
CA TYR A 129 8.94 -19.25 4.14
C TYR A 129 8.53 -18.46 5.39
N LEU A 130 8.29 -19.17 6.49
CA LEU A 130 7.86 -18.56 7.75
C LEU A 130 9.05 -18.25 8.65
N VAL A 131 9.12 -17.02 9.14
CA VAL A 131 10.11 -16.57 10.13
C VAL A 131 9.42 -15.78 11.22
N ASN A 132 9.61 -16.16 12.48
CA ASN A 132 9.06 -15.46 13.65
C ASN A 132 7.56 -15.12 13.53
N HIS A 133 6.74 -16.08 13.09
CA HIS A 133 5.30 -15.88 12.82
C HIS A 133 5.02 -14.74 11.82
N SER A 134 5.82 -14.65 10.76
CA SER A 134 5.62 -13.73 9.64
C SER A 134 6.01 -14.43 8.34
N ILE A 135 5.35 -14.09 7.24
CA ILE A 135 5.70 -14.62 5.92
C ILE A 135 6.84 -13.77 5.36
N GLN A 136 7.94 -14.42 5.00
CA GLN A 136 9.06 -13.79 4.33
C GLN A 136 9.00 -14.12 2.83
N TYR A 137 9.26 -13.10 2.02
CA TYR A 137 9.32 -13.20 0.56
C TYR A 137 10.74 -12.83 0.15
N GLU A 138 11.48 -13.78 -0.42
CA GLU A 138 12.83 -13.55 -0.89
C GLU A 138 12.95 -13.84 -2.38
N ASN A 139 13.75 -13.01 -3.05
CA ASN A 139 14.23 -13.28 -4.39
C ASN A 139 15.74 -13.01 -4.42
N PRO A 140 16.57 -14.02 -4.10
CA PRO A 140 18.02 -13.86 -4.03
C PRO A 140 18.63 -13.38 -5.36
N SER A 141 18.02 -13.73 -6.50
CA SER A 141 18.49 -13.30 -7.82
C SER A 141 18.31 -11.80 -8.05
N MET A 142 17.27 -11.19 -7.46
CA MET A 142 16.99 -9.75 -7.55
C MET A 142 17.76 -8.95 -6.50
N PHE A 143 17.89 -9.51 -5.29
CA PHE A 143 18.52 -8.85 -4.16
C PHE A 143 19.61 -9.75 -3.54
N PRO A 144 20.79 -9.81 -4.18
CA PRO A 144 21.85 -10.76 -3.82
C PRO A 144 22.55 -10.46 -2.48
N GLY A 145 22.18 -9.37 -1.80
CA GLY A 145 22.77 -8.99 -0.52
C GLY A 145 21.93 -7.99 0.25
N GLU A 146 22.25 -7.84 1.53
CA GLU A 146 21.43 -7.05 2.46
C GLU A 146 21.49 -5.54 2.14
N THR A 147 22.62 -5.05 1.63
CA THR A 147 22.73 -3.67 1.12
C THR A 147 21.75 -3.40 -0.02
N ALA A 148 21.59 -4.35 -0.96
CA ALA A 148 20.66 -4.19 -2.08
C ALA A 148 19.20 -4.14 -1.60
N LYS A 149 18.84 -5.01 -0.64
CA LYS A 149 17.51 -5.01 0.00
C LYS A 149 17.24 -3.68 0.71
N ILE A 150 18.20 -3.17 1.49
CA ILE A 150 18.07 -1.89 2.20
C ILE A 150 17.89 -0.73 1.20
N VAL A 151 18.73 -0.64 0.17
CA VAL A 151 18.64 0.41 -0.85
C VAL A 151 17.28 0.36 -1.55
N ALA A 152 16.81 -0.83 -1.95
CA ALA A 152 15.51 -0.98 -2.60
C ALA A 152 14.35 -0.53 -1.68
N ARG A 153 14.37 -0.92 -0.40
CA ARG A 153 13.35 -0.51 0.58
C ARG A 153 13.38 1.01 0.82
N LEU A 154 14.56 1.64 0.88
CA LEU A 154 14.69 3.09 1.04
C LEU A 154 14.17 3.85 -0.17
N VAL A 155 14.55 3.43 -1.38
CA VAL A 155 14.03 4.01 -2.63
C VAL A 155 12.51 3.89 -2.68
N TYR A 156 11.97 2.71 -2.38
CA TYR A 156 10.54 2.49 -2.31
C TYR A 156 9.87 3.42 -1.28
N ALA A 157 10.40 3.49 -0.05
CA ALA A 157 9.86 4.35 0.99
C ALA A 157 9.85 5.83 0.59
N VAL A 158 10.89 6.31 -0.09
CA VAL A 158 10.96 7.68 -0.62
C VAL A 158 9.86 7.92 -1.66
N VAL A 159 9.68 7.01 -2.62
CA VAL A 159 8.64 7.11 -3.66
C VAL A 159 7.23 7.22 -3.05
N ILE A 160 6.97 6.51 -1.95
CA ILE A 160 5.69 6.55 -1.22
C ILE A 160 5.56 7.78 -0.34
N CYS A 161 6.57 8.10 0.48
CA CYS A 161 6.44 9.10 1.54
C CYS A 161 6.54 10.54 1.03
N VAL A 162 7.40 10.80 0.04
CA VAL A 162 7.57 12.16 -0.52
C VAL A 162 6.27 12.77 -1.02
N PRO A 163 5.45 12.11 -1.86
CA PRO A 163 4.22 12.71 -2.36
C PRO A 163 3.17 12.92 -1.26
N LEU A 164 3.10 12.03 -0.28
CA LEU A 164 2.16 12.15 0.85
C LEU A 164 2.53 13.31 1.77
N MET A 165 3.80 13.40 2.18
CA MET A 165 4.28 14.46 3.08
C MET A 165 4.40 15.82 2.37
N GLY A 166 4.64 15.82 1.07
CA GLY A 166 4.75 17.02 0.26
C GLY A 166 3.41 17.62 -0.16
N SER A 167 2.28 16.94 0.08
CA SER A 167 0.97 17.42 -0.36
C SER A 167 0.56 18.71 0.35
N SER A 168 -0.19 19.57 -0.36
CA SER A 168 -0.79 20.77 0.23
C SER A 168 -1.92 20.45 1.22
N HIS A 169 -2.54 19.28 1.11
CA HIS A 169 -3.65 18.87 1.98
C HIS A 169 -3.14 18.36 3.35
N PRO A 170 -3.53 18.99 4.49
CA PRO A 170 -3.07 18.58 5.81
C PRO A 170 -3.37 17.12 6.14
N GLN A 171 -4.54 16.62 5.75
CA GLN A 171 -4.96 15.25 6.04
C GLN A 171 -4.08 14.21 5.33
N ILE A 172 -3.64 14.51 4.09
CA ILE A 172 -2.72 13.65 3.33
C ILE A 172 -1.33 13.65 3.99
N ARG A 173 -0.89 14.80 4.52
CA ARG A 173 0.38 14.88 5.26
C ARG A 173 0.34 14.09 6.58
N ILE A 174 -0.78 14.11 7.31
CA ILE A 174 -0.96 13.27 8.51
C ILE A 174 -0.87 11.80 8.11
N PHE A 175 -1.58 11.38 7.06
CA PHE A 175 -1.50 10.03 6.53
C PHE A 175 -0.05 9.66 6.12
N GLY A 176 0.66 10.56 5.43
CA GLY A 176 2.08 10.40 5.10
C GLY A 176 2.98 10.23 6.32
N GLY A 177 2.72 11.00 7.39
CA GLY A 177 3.44 10.85 8.66
C GLY A 177 3.21 9.49 9.33
N LEU A 178 1.96 8.99 9.30
CA LEU A 178 1.63 7.64 9.80
C LEU A 178 2.34 6.55 8.98
N ILE A 179 2.37 6.68 7.66
CA ILE A 179 3.09 5.76 6.77
C ILE A 179 4.60 5.82 6.99
N LEU A 180 5.18 7.01 7.15
CA LEU A 180 6.60 7.14 7.46
C LEU A 180 6.93 6.49 8.82
N ALA A 181 6.09 6.71 9.83
CA ALA A 181 6.26 6.06 11.13
C ALA A 181 6.20 4.54 11.02
N SER A 182 5.29 3.99 10.20
CA SER A 182 5.21 2.54 9.99
C SER A 182 6.41 1.97 9.23
N VAL A 183 6.98 2.72 8.28
CA VAL A 183 8.25 2.37 7.63
C VAL A 183 9.37 2.27 8.67
N VAL A 184 9.52 3.29 9.53
CA VAL A 184 10.56 3.30 10.57
C VAL A 184 10.40 2.13 11.53
N VAL A 185 9.17 1.87 12.00
CA VAL A 185 8.87 0.70 12.84
C VAL A 185 9.22 -0.59 12.10
N GLY A 186 8.88 -0.68 10.81
CA GLY A 186 9.21 -1.80 9.94
C GLY A 186 10.72 -2.07 9.87
N PHE A 187 11.53 -1.04 9.66
CA PHE A 187 12.99 -1.17 9.59
C PHE A 187 13.61 -1.55 10.93
N VAL A 188 13.14 -0.96 12.04
CA VAL A 188 13.76 -1.15 13.36
C VAL A 188 13.40 -2.50 13.97
N PHE A 189 12.14 -2.92 13.87
CA PHE A 189 11.63 -4.08 14.61
C PHE A 189 11.28 -5.29 13.72
N ALA A 190 11.25 -5.11 12.41
CA ALA A 190 10.62 -6.05 11.48
C ALA A 190 11.41 -6.23 10.17
N ALA A 191 12.70 -5.87 10.14
CA ALA A 191 13.52 -5.96 8.91
C ALA A 191 13.57 -7.37 8.29
N TYR A 192 13.44 -8.42 9.12
CA TYR A 192 13.43 -9.82 8.70
C TYR A 192 12.20 -10.18 7.85
N ALA A 193 11.04 -9.60 8.12
CA ALA A 193 9.79 -9.84 7.39
C ALA A 193 9.13 -8.51 6.96
N PHE A 194 9.98 -7.56 6.53
CA PHE A 194 9.58 -6.17 6.29
C PHE A 194 8.36 -6.05 5.37
N THR A 195 8.34 -6.79 4.26
CA THR A 195 7.26 -6.72 3.27
C THR A 195 5.90 -7.06 3.87
N SER A 196 5.78 -8.20 4.57
CA SER A 196 4.53 -8.63 5.21
C SER A 196 4.09 -7.66 6.31
N ILE A 197 5.01 -7.36 7.24
CA ILE A 197 4.70 -6.55 8.43
C ILE A 197 4.33 -5.12 8.05
N TRP A 198 5.10 -4.50 7.15
CA TRP A 198 4.82 -3.14 6.72
C TRP A 198 3.52 -3.05 5.92
N CYS A 199 3.23 -4.02 5.05
CA CYS A 199 1.94 -4.06 4.34
C CYS A 199 0.76 -4.18 5.30
N PHE A 200 0.87 -4.97 6.38
CA PHE A 200 -0.17 -5.04 7.40
C PHE A 200 -0.34 -3.73 8.17
N LEU A 201 0.75 -3.09 8.58
CA LEU A 201 0.69 -1.78 9.25
C LEU A 201 0.08 -0.71 8.34
N ALA A 202 0.49 -0.67 7.07
CA ALA A 202 -0.08 0.22 6.06
C ALA A 202 -1.56 -0.07 5.82
N ALA A 203 -1.97 -1.35 5.85
CA ALA A 203 -3.36 -1.75 5.77
C ALA A 203 -4.18 -1.18 6.93
N ILE A 204 -3.72 -1.30 8.19
CA ILE A 204 -4.39 -0.68 9.35
C ILE A 204 -4.46 0.85 9.20
N ILE A 205 -3.34 1.48 8.83
CA ILE A 205 -3.26 2.94 8.64
C ILE A 205 -4.21 3.40 7.52
N SER A 206 -4.43 2.59 6.49
CA SER A 206 -5.39 2.92 5.42
C SER A 206 -6.82 3.08 5.93
N GLY A 207 -7.19 2.52 7.09
CA GLY A 207 -8.47 2.83 7.74
C GLY A 207 -8.68 4.33 8.01
N TYR A 208 -7.60 5.10 8.21
CA TYR A 208 -7.65 6.56 8.32
C TYR A 208 -8.23 7.24 7.08
N ILE A 209 -8.11 6.61 5.90
CA ILE A 209 -8.58 7.18 4.63
C ILE A 209 -10.10 7.36 4.66
N VAL A 210 -10.84 6.48 5.33
CA VAL A 210 -12.29 6.61 5.49
C VAL A 210 -12.64 7.93 6.17
N TYR A 211 -11.85 8.36 7.16
CA TYR A 211 -11.98 9.67 7.79
C TYR A 211 -11.49 10.80 6.87
N MET A 212 -10.29 10.64 6.30
CA MET A 212 -9.63 11.63 5.43
C MET A 212 -10.52 12.08 4.26
N VAL A 213 -11.20 11.14 3.58
CA VAL A 213 -12.10 11.44 2.46
C VAL A 213 -13.22 12.40 2.89
N ASN A 214 -13.81 12.19 4.08
CA ASN A 214 -14.83 13.11 4.61
C ASN A 214 -14.25 14.48 4.97
N ALA A 215 -13.03 14.52 5.51
CA ALA A 215 -12.38 15.75 5.91
C ALA A 215 -12.03 16.63 4.70
N ILE A 216 -11.48 16.04 3.63
CA ILE A 216 -11.17 16.74 2.37
C ILE A 216 -12.44 17.32 1.76
N GLY A 217 -13.54 16.56 1.71
CA GLY A 217 -14.81 17.05 1.17
C GLY A 217 -15.38 18.26 1.93
N ARG A 218 -15.20 18.32 3.25
CA ARG A 218 -15.61 19.47 4.06
C ARG A 218 -14.73 20.69 3.81
N GLU A 219 -13.42 20.51 3.69
CA GLU A 219 -12.48 21.60 3.40
C GLU A 219 -12.78 22.23 2.03
N ASP A 220 -13.01 21.40 1.00
CA ASP A 220 -13.35 21.87 -0.34
C ASP A 220 -14.68 22.64 -0.37
N ALA A 221 -15.70 22.19 0.36
CA ALA A 221 -17.00 22.87 0.44
C ALA A 221 -16.92 24.23 1.15
N LEU A 222 -16.00 24.40 2.10
CA LEU A 222 -15.76 25.69 2.78
C LEU A 222 -15.04 26.70 1.88
N VAL A 223 -14.17 26.22 0.99
CA VAL A 223 -13.40 27.07 0.06
C VAL A 223 -14.21 27.43 -1.18
N ASP A 224 -15.03 26.50 -1.69
CA ASP A 224 -15.89 26.69 -2.86
C ASP A 224 -17.25 25.99 -2.65
N PRO A 225 -18.27 26.71 -2.16
CA PRO A 225 -19.59 26.13 -1.84
C PRO A 225 -20.29 25.49 -3.06
N SER A 226 -19.91 25.86 -4.28
CA SER A 226 -20.46 25.28 -5.51
C SER A 226 -20.04 23.82 -5.72
N ARG A 227 -18.98 23.36 -5.03
CA ARG A 227 -18.47 21.99 -5.09
C ARG A 227 -19.13 21.03 -4.08
N GLY A 228 -19.82 21.55 -3.07
CA GLY A 228 -20.49 20.76 -2.03
C GLY A 228 -21.94 20.35 -2.38
N ASN A 229 -22.49 20.85 -3.49
CA ASN A 229 -23.92 20.73 -3.84
C ASN A 229 -24.20 19.81 -5.05
N LEU A 230 -23.40 18.76 -5.24
CA LEU A 230 -23.73 17.69 -6.19
C LEU A 230 -24.35 16.52 -5.41
N SER A 231 -25.54 16.76 -4.86
CA SER A 231 -26.44 15.74 -4.31
C SER A 231 -27.25 15.05 -5.40
#